data_AF-U1Y9M8-F1
#
_entry.id   AF-U1Y9M8-F1
#
_cell.length_a   1.000
_cell.length_b   1.000
_cell.length_c   1.000
_cell.angle_alpha   90.00
_cell.angle_beta   90.00
_cell.angle_gamma   90.00
#
_symmetry.space_group_name_H-M   'P 1'
#
loop_
_entity.id
_entity.type
_entity.pdbx_description
1 polymer ?
#
loop_
_entity_poly.entity_id
_entity_poly.type
_entity_poly.pdbx_seq_one_letter_code
_entity_poly.pdbx_strand_id
1 'polypeptide(L)'
;MMQDVWKSVGVIATVFAIFFMPVVSIQVTGVASGSLALAAQSNIPKKESIRSLLRQAADAQYTLNEPMARSEVLERIRPYMTEEFSRTFLQERLVSEKNRQGETLWYVPGSDDMYLFIPDFSWDSRTKVSISEGAIHVSQYYPAEDGPWQMPAHKETVLLIREDGKWKVNDIQYE
;
A
#
# COMPACT_ATOMS: atom_id res chain seq x y z
N MET A 1 24.75 -79.74 -18.16
CA MET A 1 23.58 -80.59 -17.82
C MET A 1 22.97 -80.01 -16.57
N MET A 2 21.64 -79.81 -16.55
CA MET A 2 20.78 -79.18 -15.52
C MET A 2 20.99 -77.67 -15.30
N GLN A 3 20.05 -76.73 -15.48
CA GLN A 3 18.56 -76.59 -15.43
C GLN A 3 18.11 -75.72 -14.23
N ASP A 4 17.26 -74.74 -14.58
CA ASP A 4 16.26 -73.97 -13.79
C ASP A 4 16.77 -72.97 -12.73
N VAL A 5 16.23 -71.75 -12.61
CA VAL A 5 14.83 -71.41 -12.26
C VAL A 5 14.44 -69.97 -12.72
N TRP A 6 13.19 -69.82 -13.21
CA TRP A 6 12.43 -68.60 -13.56
C TRP A 6 12.23 -67.60 -12.37
N LYS A 7 11.92 -66.29 -12.51
CA LYS A 7 10.72 -65.62 -13.11
C LYS A 7 11.02 -64.11 -13.30
N SER A 8 10.95 -63.55 -14.50
CA SER A 8 9.82 -62.76 -15.06
C SER A 8 9.30 -61.59 -14.20
N VAL A 9 9.70 -60.35 -14.58
CA VAL A 9 8.92 -59.13 -14.37
C VAL A 9 8.58 -58.58 -15.77
N GLY A 10 7.30 -58.60 -16.11
CA GLY A 10 6.77 -58.10 -17.38
C GLY A 10 6.72 -56.58 -17.42
N VAL A 11 7.21 -56.02 -18.51
CA VAL A 11 7.03 -54.62 -18.90
C VAL A 11 5.58 -54.44 -19.36
N ILE A 12 4.80 -53.65 -18.63
CA ILE A 12 3.46 -53.22 -19.07
C ILE A 12 3.65 -52.01 -19.99
N ALA A 13 3.43 -52.21 -21.28
CA ALA A 13 3.28 -51.14 -22.26
C ALA A 13 1.85 -50.59 -22.17
N THR A 14 1.68 -49.41 -21.58
CA THR A 14 0.39 -48.70 -21.57
C THR A 14 0.27 -47.84 -22.83
N VAL A 15 -0.73 -48.15 -23.64
CA VAL A 15 -1.12 -47.43 -24.85
C VAL A 15 -1.67 -46.05 -24.49
N PHE A 16 -1.02 -44.98 -24.94
CA PHE A 16 -1.56 -43.62 -24.90
C PHE A 16 -2.46 -43.39 -26.12
N ALA A 17 -3.77 -43.35 -25.88
CA ALA A 17 -4.74 -42.87 -26.88
C ALA A 17 -4.63 -41.34 -26.99
N ILE A 18 -4.17 -40.85 -28.14
CA ILE A 18 -4.15 -39.41 -28.47
C ILE A 18 -5.56 -39.02 -28.92
N PHE A 19 -6.32 -38.35 -28.06
CA PHE A 19 -7.53 -37.66 -28.45
C PHE A 19 -7.18 -36.33 -29.13
N PHE A 20 -7.39 -36.26 -30.45
CA PHE A 20 -7.44 -34.99 -31.18
C PHE A 20 -8.73 -34.26 -30.78
N MET A 21 -8.61 -33.26 -29.89
CA MET A 21 -9.65 -32.25 -29.72
C MET A 21 -9.41 -31.11 -30.73
N PRO A 22 -10.44 -30.57 -31.39
CA PRO A 22 -10.28 -29.36 -32.18
C PRO A 22 -9.99 -28.19 -31.23
N VAL A 23 -8.82 -27.59 -31.38
CA VAL A 23 -8.48 -26.29 -30.80
C VAL A 23 -9.41 -25.27 -31.43
N VAL A 24 -10.42 -24.82 -30.69
CA VAL A 24 -11.17 -23.62 -31.07
C VAL A 24 -10.22 -22.45 -30.87
N SER A 25 -9.69 -21.92 -31.98
CA SER A 25 -8.96 -20.66 -31.98
C SER A 25 -9.93 -19.54 -31.60
N ILE A 26 -9.95 -19.16 -30.33
CA ILE A 26 -10.59 -17.91 -29.91
C ILE A 26 -9.72 -16.78 -30.46
N GLN A 27 -10.14 -16.21 -31.59
CA GLN A 27 -9.63 -14.91 -32.01
C GLN A 27 -10.16 -13.88 -31.01
N VAL A 28 -9.33 -13.48 -30.06
CA VAL A 28 -9.57 -12.28 -29.25
C VAL A 28 -9.36 -11.09 -30.18
N THR A 29 -10.39 -10.74 -30.94
CA THR A 29 -10.46 -9.45 -31.61
C THR A 29 -10.42 -8.37 -30.54
N GLY A 30 -9.31 -7.63 -30.52
CA GLY A 30 -9.09 -6.56 -29.56
C GLY A 30 -10.25 -5.57 -29.54
N VAL A 31 -10.85 -5.41 -28.37
CA VAL A 31 -11.55 -4.18 -28.02
C VAL A 31 -11.39 -3.94 -26.53
N ALA A 32 -10.94 -2.72 -26.24
CA ALA A 32 -11.10 -2.02 -24.98
C ALA A 32 -10.12 -2.30 -23.82
N SER A 33 -8.81 -2.19 -24.08
CA SER A 33 -7.87 -1.69 -23.05
C SER A 33 -8.16 -0.23 -22.66
N GLY A 34 -9.00 0.49 -23.42
CA GLY A 34 -9.40 1.86 -23.15
C GLY A 34 -10.59 2.02 -22.18
N SER A 35 -11.45 1.01 -21.99
CA SER A 35 -12.66 1.15 -21.16
C SER A 35 -12.39 0.99 -19.66
N LEU A 36 -11.43 0.16 -19.27
CA LEU A 36 -10.98 0.05 -17.87
C LEU A 36 -10.27 1.32 -17.41
N ALA A 37 -9.45 1.93 -18.28
CA ALA A 37 -8.79 3.22 -18.01
C ALA A 37 -9.80 4.39 -17.94
N LEU A 38 -10.84 4.39 -18.78
CA LEU A 38 -11.92 5.39 -18.72
C LEU A 38 -12.82 5.23 -17.49
N ALA A 39 -13.09 4.00 -17.06
CA ALA A 39 -13.88 3.75 -15.84
C ALA A 39 -13.13 4.20 -14.58
N ALA A 40 -11.79 4.03 -14.54
CA ALA A 40 -10.94 4.54 -13.47
C ALA A 40 -10.86 6.09 -13.42
N GLN A 41 -11.03 6.77 -14.55
CA GLN A 41 -11.07 8.25 -14.62
C GLN A 41 -12.37 8.86 -14.09
N SER A 42 -13.45 8.08 -13.91
CA SER A 42 -14.78 8.62 -13.61
C SER A 42 -15.03 9.02 -12.15
N ASN A 43 -14.08 8.82 -11.23
CA ASN A 43 -14.30 9.12 -9.81
C ASN A 43 -13.00 9.53 -9.08
N ILE A 44 -12.26 10.42 -9.74
CA ILE A 44 -11.10 11.11 -9.17
C ILE A 44 -11.62 12.19 -8.20
N PRO A 45 -11.25 12.17 -6.92
CA PRO A 45 -11.67 13.21 -5.98
C PRO A 45 -11.11 14.56 -6.40
N LYS A 46 -11.87 15.63 -6.13
CA LYS A 46 -11.37 17.00 -6.32
C LYS A 46 -10.15 17.24 -5.41
N LYS A 47 -9.26 18.15 -5.80
CA LYS A 47 -8.06 18.53 -5.00
C LYS A 47 -8.41 18.81 -3.53
N GLU A 48 -9.53 19.48 -3.27
CA GLU A 48 -9.99 19.77 -1.91
C GLU A 48 -10.39 18.52 -1.11
N SER A 49 -10.98 17.51 -1.77
CA SER A 49 -11.29 16.23 -1.14
C SER A 49 -10.02 15.46 -0.78
N ILE A 50 -9.00 15.50 -1.65
CA ILE A 50 -7.69 14.89 -1.40
C ILE A 50 -6.99 15.61 -0.23
N ARG A 51 -7.06 16.94 -0.20
CA ARG A 51 -6.58 17.76 0.93
C ARG A 51 -7.22 17.37 2.24
N SER A 52 -8.55 17.29 2.25
CA SER A 52 -9.30 16.92 3.45
C SER A 52 -8.94 15.51 3.93
N LEU A 53 -8.77 14.55 3.01
CA LEU A 53 -8.34 13.20 3.34
C LEU A 53 -6.95 13.19 3.98
N LEU A 54 -5.96 13.82 3.36
CA LEU A 54 -4.58 13.84 3.88
C LEU A 54 -4.49 14.55 5.23
N ARG A 55 -5.23 15.65 5.42
CA ARG A 55 -5.30 16.33 6.72
C ARG A 55 -5.88 15.42 7.81
N GLN A 56 -7.01 14.77 7.55
CA GLN A 56 -7.62 13.86 8.54
C GLN A 56 -6.71 12.66 8.86
N ALA A 57 -6.00 12.16 7.86
CA ALA A 57 -5.05 11.08 8.01
C ALA A 57 -3.83 11.52 8.86
N ALA A 58 -3.32 12.74 8.64
CA ALA A 58 -2.24 13.33 9.44
C ALA A 58 -2.71 13.57 10.89
N ASP A 59 -3.90 14.16 11.07
CA ASP A 59 -4.51 14.35 12.39
C ASP A 59 -4.63 13.01 13.13
N ALA A 60 -5.06 11.95 12.44
CA ALA A 60 -5.13 10.61 13.01
C ALA A 60 -3.77 10.12 13.51
N GLN A 61 -2.68 10.33 12.74
CA GLN A 61 -1.31 10.02 13.17
C GLN A 61 -0.90 10.81 14.41
N TYR A 62 -1.11 12.12 14.39
CA TYR A 62 -0.67 12.99 15.49
C TYR A 62 -1.44 12.73 16.79
N THR A 63 -2.70 12.32 16.72
CA THR A 63 -3.48 11.97 17.93
C THR A 63 -3.03 10.69 18.63
N LEU A 64 -2.14 9.90 18.01
CA LEU A 64 -1.57 8.70 18.62
C LEU A 64 -0.48 9.01 19.64
N ASN A 65 -0.18 10.28 19.91
CA ASN A 65 0.81 10.70 20.89
C ASN A 65 0.42 10.39 22.35
N GLU A 66 -0.86 10.14 22.60
CA GLU A 66 -1.40 9.78 23.92
C GLU A 66 -1.52 8.25 24.09
N PRO A 67 -1.18 7.69 25.27
CA PRO A 67 -1.31 6.25 25.55
C PRO A 67 -2.76 5.73 25.45
N MET A 68 -2.97 4.69 24.63
CA MET A 68 -4.29 4.07 24.44
C MET A 68 -4.22 2.56 24.20
N ALA A 69 -5.37 1.89 24.14
CA ALA A 69 -5.43 0.47 23.80
C ALA A 69 -5.03 0.24 22.33
N ARG A 70 -4.39 -0.91 22.03
CA ARG A 70 -3.95 -1.22 20.65
C ARG A 70 -5.12 -1.26 19.64
N SER A 71 -6.29 -1.70 20.07
CA SER A 71 -7.50 -1.68 19.23
C SER A 71 -7.91 -0.26 18.85
N GLU A 72 -7.80 0.68 19.79
CA GLU A 72 -8.14 2.09 19.56
C GLU A 72 -7.15 2.74 18.58
N VAL A 73 -5.86 2.43 18.68
CA VAL A 73 -4.85 2.85 17.70
C VAL A 73 -5.27 2.44 16.28
N LEU A 74 -5.65 1.17 16.10
CA LEU A 74 -6.08 0.64 14.81
C LEU A 74 -7.36 1.31 14.31
N GLU A 75 -8.35 1.50 15.18
CA GLU A 75 -9.61 2.18 14.83
C GLU A 75 -9.38 3.61 14.32
N ARG A 76 -8.38 4.32 14.86
CA ARG A 76 -8.05 5.69 14.43
C ARG A 76 -7.41 5.76 13.04
N ILE A 77 -6.52 4.84 12.69
CA ILE A 77 -5.74 4.95 11.43
C ILE A 77 -6.33 4.19 10.24
N ARG A 78 -7.01 3.05 10.46
CA ARG A 78 -7.53 2.19 9.39
C ARG A 78 -8.52 2.86 8.42
N PRO A 79 -9.30 3.89 8.82
CA PRO A 79 -10.13 4.62 7.88
C PRO A 79 -9.33 5.34 6.78
N TYR A 80 -8.06 5.67 7.05
CA TYR A 80 -7.26 6.59 6.23
C TYR A 80 -6.07 5.94 5.55
N MET A 81 -5.59 4.81 6.07
CA MET A 81 -4.40 4.11 5.61
C MET A 81 -4.75 2.71 5.13
N THR A 82 -4.05 2.24 4.10
CA THR A 82 -4.15 0.84 3.68
C THR A 82 -3.70 -0.08 4.82
N GLU A 83 -4.16 -1.33 4.80
CA GLU A 83 -3.77 -2.29 5.82
C GLU A 83 -2.25 -2.51 5.84
N GLU A 84 -1.61 -2.48 4.67
CA GLU A 84 -0.17 -2.56 4.52
C GLU A 84 0.56 -1.35 5.11
N PHE A 85 0.17 -0.13 4.73
CA PHE A 85 0.81 1.08 5.24
C PHE A 85 0.61 1.21 6.76
N SER A 86 -0.59 0.88 7.26
CA SER A 86 -0.88 0.85 8.70
C SER A 86 0.05 -0.09 9.45
N ARG A 87 0.28 -1.29 8.91
CA ARG A 87 1.18 -2.27 9.51
C ARG A 87 2.61 -1.73 9.59
N THR A 88 3.12 -1.17 8.50
CA THR A 88 4.47 -0.58 8.45
C THR A 88 4.59 0.59 9.44
N PHE A 89 3.64 1.53 9.41
CA PHE A 89 3.62 2.67 10.32
C PHE A 89 3.63 2.24 11.79
N LEU A 90 2.77 1.30 12.16
CA LEU A 90 2.71 0.81 13.55
C LEU A 90 3.94 0.01 13.94
N GLN A 91 4.55 -0.73 13.02
CA GLN A 91 5.78 -1.47 13.30
C GLN A 91 6.95 -0.52 13.62
N GLU A 92 7.07 0.57 12.86
CA GLU A 92 8.21 1.50 12.98
C GLU A 92 8.00 2.57 14.06
N ARG A 93 6.74 2.98 14.32
CA ARG A 93 6.46 4.17 15.14
C ARG A 93 5.78 3.88 16.47
N LEU A 94 5.10 2.74 16.62
CA LEU A 94 4.30 2.46 17.81
C LEU A 94 5.18 1.88 18.92
N VAL A 95 5.17 2.52 20.08
CA VAL A 95 5.81 2.02 21.29
C VAL A 95 4.76 1.63 22.32
N SER A 96 5.18 0.94 23.38
CA SER A 96 4.29 0.51 24.45
C SER A 96 4.83 0.80 25.84
N GLU A 97 3.92 1.05 26.77
CA GLU A 97 4.20 1.16 28.20
C GLU A 97 3.18 0.40 29.05
N LYS A 98 3.50 0.19 30.33
CA LYS A 98 2.58 -0.43 31.30
C LYS A 98 1.98 0.65 32.20
N ASN A 99 0.65 0.69 32.30
CA ASN A 99 -0.01 1.55 33.27
C ASN A 99 0.06 0.96 34.70
N ARG A 100 -0.46 1.70 35.69
CA ARG A 100 -0.45 1.28 37.11
C ARG A 100 -1.24 -0.01 37.38
N GLN A 101 -2.17 -0.34 36.49
CA GLN A 101 -3.02 -1.52 36.54
C GLN A 101 -2.38 -2.73 35.82
N GLY A 102 -1.20 -2.56 35.20
CA GLY A 102 -0.47 -3.61 34.48
C GLY A 102 -0.93 -3.80 33.02
N GLU A 103 -1.81 -2.95 32.52
CA GLU A 103 -2.27 -2.98 31.13
C GLU A 103 -1.21 -2.38 30.20
N THR A 104 -1.09 -2.94 28.99
CA THR A 104 -0.20 -2.38 27.96
C THR A 104 -0.93 -1.29 27.19
N LEU A 105 -0.42 -0.07 27.26
CA LEU A 105 -0.86 1.05 26.45
C LEU A 105 0.15 1.30 25.33
N TRP A 106 -0.33 1.86 24.23
CA TRP A 106 0.44 2.12 23.02
C TRP A 106 0.30 3.57 22.60
N TYR A 107 1.39 4.13 22.08
CA TYR A 107 1.42 5.50 21.58
C TYR A 107 2.57 5.67 20.57
N VAL A 108 2.55 6.79 19.86
CA VAL A 108 3.62 7.21 18.96
C VAL A 108 4.33 8.41 19.62
N PRO A 109 5.60 8.28 20.04
CA PRO A 109 6.30 9.37 20.69
C PRO A 109 6.40 10.59 19.76
N GLY A 110 6.31 11.79 20.34
CA GLY A 110 6.73 13.00 19.63
C GLY A 110 8.19 12.88 19.21
N SER A 111 8.47 13.15 17.94
CA SER A 111 9.79 13.02 17.35
C SER A 111 10.01 14.13 16.33
N ASP A 112 11.26 14.51 16.13
CA ASP A 112 11.74 15.34 15.03
C ASP A 112 11.92 14.54 13.72
N ASP A 113 11.98 13.22 13.81
CA ASP A 113 11.95 12.31 12.67
C ASP A 113 10.51 12.10 12.17
N MET A 114 10.22 12.71 11.01
CA MET A 114 8.92 12.68 10.32
C MET A 114 8.77 11.50 9.36
N TYR A 115 9.68 10.52 9.37
CA TYR A 115 9.54 9.31 8.57
C TYR A 115 8.18 8.63 8.78
N LEU A 116 7.49 8.33 7.67
CA LEU A 116 6.13 7.78 7.59
C LEU A 116 4.99 8.69 8.08
N PHE A 117 5.26 9.94 8.46
CA PHE A 117 4.20 10.92 8.72
C PHE A 117 3.75 11.60 7.44
N ILE A 118 2.45 11.89 7.35
CA ILE A 118 1.89 12.61 6.20
C ILE A 118 2.41 14.05 6.21
N PRO A 119 3.04 14.51 5.12
CA PRO A 119 3.56 15.87 5.06
C PRO A 119 2.50 16.96 5.16
N ASP A 120 2.88 18.07 5.79
CA ASP A 120 2.09 19.30 5.76
C ASP A 120 2.30 20.06 4.44
N PHE A 121 1.70 19.56 3.38
CA PHE A 121 1.75 20.21 2.08
C PHE A 121 1.15 21.62 2.15
N SER A 122 1.75 22.56 1.41
CA SER A 122 1.30 23.97 1.38
C SER A 122 -0.06 24.17 0.69
N TRP A 123 -0.46 23.21 -0.16
CA TRP A 123 -1.61 23.27 -1.06
C TRP A 123 -1.60 24.41 -2.08
N ASP A 124 -0.48 25.14 -2.18
CA ASP A 124 -0.27 26.21 -3.16
C ASP A 124 0.12 25.65 -4.55
N SER A 125 0.76 26.47 -5.37
CA SER A 125 1.23 26.08 -6.71
C SER A 125 2.33 25.01 -6.69
N ARG A 126 3.02 24.81 -5.58
CA ARG A 126 4.06 23.79 -5.37
C ARG A 126 3.49 22.40 -5.14
N THR A 127 2.29 22.29 -4.55
CA THR A 127 1.61 21.00 -4.36
C THR A 127 0.98 20.53 -5.67
N LYS A 128 1.53 19.46 -6.23
CA LYS A 128 1.03 18.82 -7.46
C LYS A 128 0.22 17.58 -7.12
N VAL A 129 -0.86 17.40 -7.87
CA VAL A 129 -1.68 16.17 -7.84
C VAL A 129 -1.64 15.58 -9.23
N SER A 130 -1.15 14.35 -9.35
CA SER A 130 -1.12 13.58 -10.60
C SER A 130 -1.72 12.19 -10.40
N ILE A 131 -2.00 11.53 -11.51
CA ILE A 131 -2.60 10.20 -11.51
C ILE A 131 -1.84 9.35 -12.50
N SER A 132 -1.39 8.20 -12.01
CA SER A 132 -0.65 7.20 -12.78
C SER A 132 -0.99 5.84 -12.22
N GLU A 133 -1.18 4.85 -13.11
CA GLU A 133 -1.39 3.45 -12.73
C GLU A 133 -2.56 3.22 -11.75
N GLY A 134 -3.56 4.09 -11.76
CA GLY A 134 -4.72 4.00 -10.86
C GLY A 134 -4.49 4.55 -9.45
N ALA A 135 -3.31 5.09 -9.16
CA ALA A 135 -2.97 5.77 -7.91
C ALA A 135 -3.02 7.30 -8.09
N ILE A 136 -3.33 8.00 -6.99
CA ILE A 136 -3.17 9.46 -6.91
C ILE A 136 -1.83 9.73 -6.23
N HIS A 137 -1.01 10.58 -6.86
CA HIS A 137 0.24 11.05 -6.30
C HIS A 137 0.07 12.51 -5.89
N VAL A 138 0.27 12.80 -4.61
CA VAL A 138 0.31 14.17 -4.09
C VAL A 138 1.75 14.48 -3.74
N SER A 139 2.35 15.44 -4.40
CA SER A 139 3.78 15.73 -4.22
C SER A 139 4.07 17.21 -4.02
N GLN A 140 5.11 17.51 -3.27
CA GLN A 140 5.65 18.86 -3.13
C GLN A 140 7.18 18.82 -3.14
N TYR A 141 7.77 19.78 -3.87
CA TYR A 141 9.20 20.03 -3.83
C TYR A 141 9.51 21.09 -2.78
N TYR A 142 10.52 20.83 -1.96
CA TYR A 142 11.05 21.73 -0.96
C TYR A 142 12.46 22.14 -1.39
N PRO A 143 12.71 23.44 -1.63
CA PRO A 143 14.05 23.91 -1.93
C PRO A 143 14.97 23.67 -0.72
N ALA A 144 16.28 23.64 -0.96
CA ALA A 144 17.23 23.64 0.14
C ALA A 144 17.08 24.94 0.94
N GLU A 145 17.08 24.82 2.26
CA GLU A 145 16.98 25.96 3.16
C GLU A 145 18.28 26.13 3.94
N ASP A 146 18.77 27.37 3.97
CA ASP A 146 19.90 27.75 4.80
C ASP A 146 19.42 27.93 6.25
N GLY A 147 20.05 27.23 7.19
CA GLY A 147 19.69 27.27 8.60
C GLY A 147 20.64 26.48 9.48
N PRO A 148 20.46 26.51 10.81
CA PRO A 148 21.23 25.68 11.74
C PRO A 148 21.05 24.18 11.46
N TRP A 149 19.94 23.81 10.83
CA TRP A 149 19.65 22.49 10.30
C TRP A 149 19.56 22.59 8.78
N GLN A 150 20.63 22.21 8.08
CA GLN A 150 20.66 22.21 6.63
C GLN A 150 19.89 20.99 6.12
N MET A 151 18.71 21.21 5.56
CA MET A 151 18.00 20.17 4.82
C MET A 151 18.28 20.35 3.32
N PRO A 152 18.78 19.30 2.64
CA PRO A 152 18.92 19.36 1.20
C PRO A 152 17.56 19.55 0.55
N ALA A 153 17.58 20.09 -0.67
CA ALA A 153 16.38 20.11 -1.49
C ALA A 153 15.87 18.67 -1.65
N HIS A 154 14.57 18.49 -1.45
CA HIS A 154 13.95 17.18 -1.47
C HIS A 154 12.52 17.30 -2.00
N LYS A 155 11.93 16.16 -2.30
CA LYS A 155 10.54 16.05 -2.74
C LYS A 155 9.85 15.00 -1.90
N GLU A 156 8.69 15.37 -1.40
CA GLU A 156 7.84 14.45 -0.65
C GLU A 156 6.65 14.07 -1.52
N THR A 157 6.30 12.79 -1.55
CA THR A 157 5.17 12.27 -2.31
C THR A 157 4.34 11.32 -1.46
N VAL A 158 3.03 11.56 -1.37
CA VAL A 158 2.05 10.62 -0.81
C VAL A 158 1.33 9.91 -1.94
N LEU A 159 1.33 8.57 -1.90
CA LEU A 159 0.52 7.74 -2.78
C LEU A 159 -0.81 7.38 -2.12
N LEU A 160 -1.90 7.62 -2.84
CA LEU A 160 -3.23 7.14 -2.47
C LEU A 160 -3.68 6.06 -3.44
N ILE A 161 -4.18 4.95 -2.90
CA ILE A 161 -4.85 3.89 -3.68
C ILE A 161 -6.27 3.68 -3.20
N ARG A 162 -7.06 2.95 -3.99
CA ARG A 162 -8.39 2.50 -3.55
C ARG A 162 -8.30 1.16 -2.85
N GLU A 163 -8.74 1.12 -1.60
CA GLU A 163 -8.94 -0.08 -0.79
C GLU A 163 -10.38 -0.06 -0.28
N ASP A 164 -11.15 -1.13 -0.50
CA ASP A 164 -12.57 -1.23 -0.14
C ASP A 164 -13.44 -0.04 -0.63
N GLY A 165 -13.15 0.43 -1.84
CA GLY A 165 -13.88 1.54 -2.47
C GLY A 165 -13.57 2.93 -1.90
N LYS A 166 -12.62 3.05 -0.95
CA LYS A 166 -12.18 4.32 -0.36
C LYS A 166 -10.73 4.61 -0.76
N TRP A 167 -10.42 5.89 -0.94
CA TRP A 167 -9.03 6.33 -1.11
C TRP A 167 -8.32 6.32 0.23
N LYS A 168 -7.14 5.71 0.28
CA LYS A 168 -6.32 5.60 1.49
C LYS A 168 -4.85 5.82 1.17
N VAL A 169 -4.10 6.29 2.17
CA VAL A 169 -2.64 6.43 2.12
C VAL A 169 -2.01 5.05 2.04
N ASN A 170 -1.22 4.84 0.99
CA ASN A 170 -0.53 3.59 0.73
C ASN A 170 0.97 3.68 0.96
N ASP A 171 1.56 4.85 0.67
CA ASP A 171 3.01 5.05 0.76
C ASP A 171 3.34 6.53 0.90
N ILE A 172 4.50 6.81 1.48
CA ILE A 172 5.09 8.14 1.61
C ILE A 172 6.57 8.05 1.22
N GLN A 173 6.93 8.81 0.20
CA GLN A 173 8.26 8.80 -0.40
C GLN A 173 8.95 10.14 -0.13
N TYR A 174 10.21 10.06 0.28
CA TYR A 174 11.10 11.20 0.50
C TYR A 174 12.28 11.02 -0.47
N GLU A 175 12.35 11.88 -1.48
CA GLU A 175 13.32 11.85 -2.59
C GLU A 175 14.28 13.04 -2.55
#